data_AF-A0A935ZWX3-F1
#
_entry.id   AF-A0A935ZWX3-F1
#
_cell.length_a   1.000
_cell.length_b   1.000
_cell.length_c   1.000
_cell.angle_alpha   90.00
_cell.angle_beta   90.00
_cell.angle_gamma   90.00
#
_symmetry.space_group_name_H-M   'P 1'
#
loop_
_entity.id
_entity.type
_entity.pdbx_description
1 polymer ?
#
loop_
_entity_poly.entity_id
_entity_poly.type
_entity_poly.pdbx_seq_one_letter_code
_entity_poly.pdbx_strand_id
1 'polypeptide(L)'
;MKKKRIFLILVLVIILNHVQAAIFPTLSIVELSIKSDKVMEVKYLSNSNGIYKFCGHEINSNKPFLDTFEINGLERIYSTGTDEFQRKTVGFEQAESIMVYISVDKEGKYNATFSGFRLLVSGKILVPFQYKIPGKFTFSPLNDTMSWSNLKQRIESVDNRIRAIQEIRNLHDSVVRNQLLFQWLAANRQEFGKRCGLNEDCGWGSIEYDIFKRITEANISKDTWLASKLFREVRFPIEVDWIGYTGILDDYGRKSFATYSDIDFLTSTALNELNLTIDRKQALSFLVGACRKVYENNYPIPSASILKFQKAKQKEIRDKIIPLLSNENFKLFAFKIVSALSNPMDGILEHRIDLEALQLIKRIYLNEVPSEYRSNLAYFIVHNSTQEEWKEFVGNDLRIFMDLYQVYVDTTKLTLSFGINYNYGKETIKEVPLIIIENMVNGNGVYKELALNIRLPYESWKGVEYLKVDISGFKAGTYKVYLIGKAGENSEGFWKSEYGTFQLN
;
A
#
# COMPACT_ATOMS: atom_id res chain seq x y z
N MET A 1 3.41 30.73 -43.52
CA MET A 1 2.64 31.35 -42.42
C MET A 1 1.29 30.66 -42.29
N LYS A 2 0.83 30.43 -41.05
CA LYS A 2 -0.41 29.71 -40.64
C LYS A 2 -0.33 28.17 -40.51
N LYS A 3 0.57 27.69 -39.65
CA LYS A 3 0.39 26.48 -38.82
C LYS A 3 0.45 26.93 -37.35
N LYS A 4 -0.69 27.02 -36.68
CA LYS A 4 -0.85 27.17 -35.21
C LYS A 4 -2.35 27.30 -34.94
N ARG A 5 -3.03 26.20 -34.59
CA ARG A 5 -4.32 26.13 -33.85
C ARG A 5 -5.01 24.75 -33.89
N ILE A 6 -4.27 23.64 -33.74
CA ILE A 6 -4.88 22.33 -33.38
C ILE A 6 -3.91 21.56 -32.46
N PHE A 7 -3.52 22.18 -31.33
CA PHE A 7 -2.70 21.50 -30.31
C PHE A 7 -3.11 21.84 -28.87
N LEU A 8 -4.25 22.53 -28.67
CA LEU A 8 -4.66 23.04 -27.35
C LEU A 8 -5.91 22.38 -26.76
N ILE A 9 -6.46 21.34 -27.39
CA ILE A 9 -7.68 20.67 -26.90
C ILE A 9 -7.42 19.23 -26.41
N LEU A 10 -6.33 18.57 -26.84
CA LEU A 10 -6.02 17.20 -26.38
C LEU A 10 -5.16 17.12 -25.11
N VAL A 11 -4.56 18.22 -24.66
CA VAL A 11 -3.73 18.25 -23.43
C VAL A 11 -4.58 18.54 -22.18
N LEU A 12 -5.84 18.93 -22.32
CA LEU A 12 -6.70 19.34 -21.21
C LEU A 12 -7.61 18.25 -20.63
N VAL A 13 -7.61 17.03 -21.19
CA VAL A 13 -8.47 15.92 -20.71
C VAL A 13 -7.67 14.81 -19.99
N ILE A 14 -6.32 14.88 -20.03
CA ILE A 14 -5.43 13.91 -19.36
C ILE A 14 -4.99 14.38 -17.96
N ILE A 15 -5.34 15.61 -17.57
CA ILE A 15 -5.14 16.11 -16.21
C ILE A 15 -6.40 15.80 -15.40
N LEU A 16 -6.28 14.90 -14.40
CA LEU A 16 -7.19 14.66 -13.27
C LEU A 16 -8.33 13.63 -13.41
N ASN A 17 -8.05 12.45 -13.98
CA ASN A 17 -8.67 11.23 -13.45
C ASN A 17 -7.65 10.48 -12.59
N HIS A 18 -7.06 11.17 -11.60
CA HIS A 18 -6.77 10.46 -10.37
C HIS A 18 -8.11 9.91 -9.93
N VAL A 19 -8.25 8.58 -9.90
CA VAL A 19 -9.29 7.95 -9.10
C VAL A 19 -9.03 8.44 -7.68
N GLN A 20 -9.62 9.58 -7.32
CA GLN A 20 -9.70 10.04 -5.94
C GLN A 20 -10.50 8.94 -5.27
N ALA A 21 -9.80 8.01 -4.63
CA ALA A 21 -10.42 7.02 -3.79
C ALA A 21 -11.45 7.75 -2.93
N ALA A 22 -12.67 7.21 -2.85
CA ALA A 22 -13.73 7.79 -2.04
C ALA A 22 -13.21 7.99 -0.60
N ILE A 23 -12.80 9.21 -0.26
CA ILE A 23 -12.36 9.54 1.10
C ILE A 23 -13.63 9.83 1.89
N PHE A 24 -14.12 8.81 2.59
CA PHE A 24 -15.24 8.98 3.51
C PHE A 24 -14.82 9.89 4.67
N PRO A 25 -15.67 10.83 5.10
CA PRO A 25 -15.39 11.63 6.30
C PRO A 25 -15.28 10.69 7.50
N THR A 26 -14.28 10.93 8.35
CA THR A 26 -14.20 10.23 9.63
C THR A 26 -14.93 11.05 10.69
N LEU A 27 -15.85 10.39 11.40
CA LEU A 27 -16.50 10.97 12.57
C LEU A 27 -15.78 10.62 13.88
N SER A 28 -14.78 9.75 13.84
CA SER A 28 -14.03 9.33 15.02
C SER A 28 -13.20 10.48 15.58
N ILE A 29 -13.47 10.86 16.83
CA ILE A 29 -12.68 11.85 17.57
C ILE A 29 -11.22 11.41 17.66
N VAL A 30 -10.99 10.12 17.92
CA VAL A 30 -9.65 9.52 18.01
C VAL A 30 -8.86 9.73 16.72
N GLU A 31 -9.42 9.34 15.58
CA GLU A 31 -8.74 9.45 14.29
C GLU A 31 -8.48 10.92 13.89
N LEU A 32 -9.42 11.82 14.21
CA LEU A 32 -9.25 13.24 13.96
C LEU A 32 -8.16 13.84 14.85
N SER A 33 -8.15 13.51 16.14
CA SER A 33 -7.11 13.94 17.09
C SER A 33 -5.73 13.42 16.69
N ILE A 34 -5.61 12.18 16.18
CA ILE A 34 -4.34 11.64 15.68
C ILE A 34 -3.81 12.41 14.47
N LYS A 35 -4.72 12.88 13.60
CA LYS A 35 -4.39 13.61 12.35
C LYS A 35 -4.25 15.12 12.54
N SER A 36 -4.40 15.62 13.76
CA SER A 36 -4.29 17.04 14.09
C SER A 36 -3.12 17.27 15.03
N ASP A 37 -2.45 18.40 14.86
CA ASP A 37 -1.48 18.88 15.84
C ASP A 37 -2.20 19.58 17.00
N LYS A 38 -3.39 20.15 16.75
CA LYS A 38 -4.22 20.81 17.76
C LYS A 38 -5.71 20.59 17.51
N VAL A 39 -6.47 20.58 18.61
CA VAL A 39 -7.92 20.72 18.57
C VAL A 39 -8.31 22.02 19.25
N MET A 40 -9.11 22.84 18.57
CA MET A 40 -9.45 24.19 19.02
C MET A 40 -10.95 24.43 19.05
N GLU A 41 -11.38 25.20 20.04
CA GLU A 41 -12.70 25.80 20.07
C GLU A 41 -12.60 27.23 19.54
N VAL A 42 -13.36 27.54 18.50
CA VAL A 42 -13.18 28.76 17.70
C VAL A 42 -14.51 29.41 17.34
N LYS A 43 -14.45 30.71 17.11
CA LYS A 43 -15.54 31.50 16.51
C LYS A 43 -15.11 31.98 15.14
N TYR A 44 -16.02 31.87 14.18
CA TYR A 44 -15.84 32.43 12.85
C TYR A 44 -15.85 33.97 12.94
N LEU A 45 -14.90 34.61 12.26
CA LEU A 45 -14.81 36.07 12.19
C LEU A 45 -15.23 36.59 10.82
N SER A 46 -14.60 36.09 9.75
CA SER A 46 -14.82 36.57 8.39
C SER A 46 -14.29 35.61 7.34
N ASN A 47 -14.73 35.80 6.10
CA ASN A 47 -14.20 35.15 4.91
C ASN A 47 -13.97 36.23 3.85
N SER A 48 -12.76 36.29 3.31
CA SER A 48 -12.44 37.15 2.16
C SER A 48 -11.56 36.37 1.20
N ASN A 49 -11.98 36.27 -0.07
CA ASN A 49 -11.24 35.58 -1.13
C ASN A 49 -10.84 34.14 -0.80
N GLY A 50 -11.68 33.38 -0.08
CA GLY A 50 -11.42 31.99 0.30
C GLY A 50 -10.49 31.83 1.51
N ILE A 51 -10.17 32.93 2.20
CA ILE A 51 -9.42 32.95 3.46
C ILE A 51 -10.42 33.07 4.61
N TYR A 52 -10.56 32.00 5.40
CA TYR A 52 -11.45 31.94 6.55
C TYR A 52 -10.69 32.31 7.80
N LYS A 53 -11.13 33.36 8.48
CA LYS A 53 -10.53 33.85 9.73
C LYS A 53 -11.33 33.36 10.92
N PHE A 54 -10.63 32.82 11.89
CA PHE A 54 -11.20 32.34 13.14
C PHE A 54 -10.46 32.96 14.33
N CYS A 55 -11.14 33.09 15.45
CA CYS A 55 -10.54 33.40 16.75
C CYS A 55 -10.86 32.28 17.73
N GLY A 56 -9.87 31.77 18.43
CA GLY A 56 -10.00 30.54 19.18
C GLY A 56 -9.04 30.41 20.36
N HIS A 57 -9.18 29.28 21.04
CA HIS A 57 -8.17 28.75 21.94
C HIS A 57 -8.11 27.22 21.77
N GLU A 58 -6.97 26.63 22.13
CA GLU A 58 -6.87 25.16 22.22
C GLU A 58 -7.88 24.64 23.24
N ILE A 59 -8.49 23.50 22.95
CA ILE A 59 -9.58 22.94 23.78
C ILE A 59 -9.14 22.68 25.22
N ASN A 60 -7.88 22.26 25.42
CA ASN A 60 -7.26 22.01 26.72
C ASN A 60 -6.68 23.27 27.40
N SER A 61 -6.85 24.45 26.80
CA SER A 61 -6.32 25.70 27.31
C SER A 61 -7.40 26.47 28.07
N ASN A 62 -7.11 26.86 29.31
CA ASN A 62 -7.93 27.81 30.08
C ASN A 62 -7.74 29.26 29.63
N LYS A 63 -7.00 29.50 28.53
CA LYS A 63 -6.76 30.85 28.02
C LYS A 63 -8.02 31.38 27.33
N PRO A 64 -8.29 32.70 27.44
CA PRO A 64 -9.36 33.31 26.67
C PRO A 64 -9.06 33.23 25.15
N PHE A 65 -10.09 33.44 24.33
CA PHE A 65 -10.00 33.54 22.87
C PHE A 65 -9.00 34.66 22.48
N LEU A 66 -7.77 34.29 22.18
CA LEU A 66 -6.67 35.24 21.91
C LEU A 66 -5.97 34.96 20.59
N ASP A 67 -6.05 33.74 20.07
CA ASP A 67 -5.33 33.35 18.87
C ASP A 67 -6.24 33.52 17.66
N THR A 68 -5.86 34.43 16.75
CA THR A 68 -6.47 34.52 15.43
C THR A 68 -5.66 33.70 14.44
N PHE A 69 -6.35 32.95 13.58
CA PHE A 69 -5.70 32.14 12.57
C PHE A 69 -6.56 32.06 11.31
N GLU A 70 -5.90 31.71 10.21
CA GLU A 70 -6.48 31.69 8.88
C GLU A 70 -6.40 30.28 8.30
N ILE A 71 -7.49 29.83 7.68
CA ILE A 71 -7.52 28.61 6.89
C ILE A 71 -7.96 28.95 5.48
N ASN A 72 -7.15 28.55 4.50
CA ASN A 72 -7.40 28.81 3.09
C ASN A 72 -8.16 27.67 2.43
N GLY A 73 -9.05 28.01 1.50
CA GLY A 73 -9.63 27.04 0.57
C GLY A 73 -10.71 26.13 1.15
N LEU A 74 -11.34 26.50 2.28
CA LEU A 74 -12.43 25.70 2.86
C LEU A 74 -13.63 25.59 1.91
N GLU A 75 -13.83 26.54 0.99
CA GLU A 75 -14.88 26.49 -0.03
C GLU A 75 -14.68 25.35 -1.05
N ARG A 76 -13.47 24.80 -1.15
CA ARG A 76 -13.18 23.63 -1.99
C ARG A 76 -13.65 22.33 -1.32
N ILE A 77 -13.75 22.34 0.01
CA ILE A 77 -14.04 21.17 0.84
C ILE A 77 -15.49 21.21 1.33
N TYR A 78 -15.98 22.37 1.74
CA TYR A 78 -17.31 22.59 2.31
C TYR A 78 -18.18 23.43 1.39
N SER A 79 -19.47 23.09 1.34
CA SER A 79 -20.49 23.84 0.62
C SER A 79 -20.95 25.03 1.44
N THR A 80 -20.60 26.23 0.98
CA THR A 80 -21.05 27.50 1.56
C THR A 80 -22.17 28.06 0.69
N GLY A 81 -23.45 27.83 1.04
CA GLY A 81 -24.58 28.43 0.33
C GLY A 81 -25.76 27.49 0.15
N THR A 82 -26.23 27.33 -1.08
CA THR A 82 -27.19 26.29 -1.44
C THR A 82 -26.42 25.11 -2.04
N ASP A 83 -26.72 23.90 -1.57
CA ASP A 83 -26.15 22.70 -2.19
C ASP A 83 -26.76 22.46 -3.59
N GLU A 84 -26.23 21.45 -4.29
CA GLU A 84 -26.74 21.04 -5.61
C GLU A 84 -28.22 20.59 -5.60
N PHE A 85 -28.80 20.37 -4.40
CA PHE A 85 -30.21 20.05 -4.18
C PHE A 85 -31.02 21.27 -3.72
N GLN A 86 -30.48 22.48 -3.87
CA GLN A 86 -31.06 23.77 -3.46
C GLN A 86 -31.40 23.85 -1.96
N ARG A 87 -30.81 23.00 -1.12
CA ARG A 87 -30.97 23.11 0.34
C ARG A 87 -30.02 24.17 0.83
N LYS A 88 -30.53 25.10 1.64
CA LYS A 88 -29.69 26.06 2.36
C LYS A 88 -28.76 25.28 3.29
N THR A 89 -27.46 25.29 3.02
CA THR A 89 -26.46 24.67 3.87
C THR A 89 -26.15 25.59 5.04
N VAL A 90 -25.91 24.99 6.20
CA VAL A 90 -25.37 25.72 7.35
C VAL A 90 -23.88 25.93 7.10
N GLY A 91 -23.45 27.18 7.12
CA GLY A 91 -22.07 27.61 7.01
C GLY A 91 -21.43 27.89 8.38
N PHE A 92 -20.18 28.35 8.35
CA PHE A 92 -19.43 28.67 9.56
C PHE A 92 -19.95 29.94 10.24
N GLU A 93 -20.53 30.86 9.46
CA GLU A 93 -21.05 32.15 9.91
C GLU A 93 -22.31 32.04 10.78
N GLN A 94 -23.05 30.93 10.70
CA GLN A 94 -24.21 30.68 11.56
C GLN A 94 -23.86 29.88 12.84
N ALA A 95 -22.59 29.48 13.01
CA ALA A 95 -22.17 28.70 14.17
C ALA A 95 -21.96 29.59 15.41
N GLU A 96 -22.54 29.17 16.53
CA GLU A 96 -22.31 29.77 17.86
C GLU A 96 -20.89 29.49 18.36
N SER A 97 -20.42 28.26 18.09
CA SER A 97 -19.07 27.78 18.37
C SER A 97 -18.69 26.69 17.37
N ILE A 98 -17.39 26.52 17.13
CA ILE A 98 -16.83 25.59 16.16
C ILE A 98 -15.70 24.81 16.85
N MET A 99 -15.78 23.48 16.84
CA MET A 99 -14.60 22.65 17.11
C MET A 99 -13.89 22.40 15.79
N VAL A 100 -12.58 22.65 15.76
CA VAL A 100 -11.75 22.41 14.59
C VAL A 100 -10.50 21.62 14.96
N TYR A 101 -10.25 20.57 14.17
CA TYR A 101 -9.04 19.76 14.20
C TYR A 101 -8.09 20.32 13.14
N ILE A 102 -6.92 20.79 13.57
CA ILE A 102 -5.95 21.49 12.71
C ILE A 102 -4.59 20.81 12.73
N SER A 103 -3.94 20.74 11.58
CA SER A 103 -2.53 20.45 11.44
C SER A 103 -1.76 21.72 11.09
N VAL A 104 -0.52 21.82 11.54
CA VAL A 104 0.40 22.93 11.32
C VAL A 104 1.50 22.42 10.39
N ASP A 105 1.62 23.03 9.21
CA ASP A 105 2.70 22.66 8.30
C ASP A 105 4.07 23.20 8.75
N LYS A 106 5.12 22.88 7.99
CA LYS A 106 6.49 23.30 8.28
C LYS A 106 6.69 24.82 8.25
N GLU A 107 5.79 25.55 7.59
CA GLU A 107 5.81 27.02 7.50
C GLU A 107 4.97 27.66 8.61
N GLY A 108 4.39 26.85 9.52
CA GLY A 108 3.53 27.31 10.58
C GLY A 108 2.09 27.62 10.14
N LYS A 109 1.69 27.23 8.91
CA LYS A 109 0.34 27.48 8.42
C LYS A 109 -0.63 26.42 8.89
N TYR A 110 -1.81 26.88 9.26
CA TYR A 110 -2.89 26.03 9.71
C TYR A 110 -3.65 25.42 8.54
N ASN A 111 -3.79 24.10 8.58
CA ASN A 111 -4.57 23.32 7.64
C ASN A 111 -5.64 22.57 8.43
N ALA A 112 -6.88 22.58 7.94
CA ALA A 112 -7.92 21.77 8.57
C ALA A 112 -7.72 20.29 8.25
N THR A 113 -7.82 19.43 9.25
CA THR A 113 -7.94 17.99 9.03
C THR A 113 -9.23 17.74 8.24
N PHE A 114 -9.15 16.87 7.22
CA PHE A 114 -10.32 16.48 6.42
C PHE A 114 -11.45 15.99 7.32
N SER A 115 -12.68 16.48 7.14
CA SER A 115 -13.84 16.24 8.03
C SER A 115 -13.67 16.67 9.51
N GLY A 116 -12.68 17.50 9.81
CA GLY A 116 -12.29 17.95 11.15
C GLY A 116 -13.05 19.17 11.69
N PHE A 117 -14.31 19.40 11.31
CA PHE A 117 -15.11 20.49 11.88
C PHE A 117 -16.34 19.95 12.60
N ARG A 118 -16.75 20.56 13.71
CA ARG A 118 -18.06 20.35 14.34
C ARG A 118 -18.65 21.71 14.67
N LEU A 119 -19.91 21.94 14.34
CA LEU A 119 -20.57 23.23 14.55
C LEU A 119 -21.61 23.12 15.66
N LEU A 120 -21.68 24.10 16.56
CA LEU A 120 -22.82 24.31 17.44
C LEU A 120 -23.74 25.36 16.81
N VAL A 121 -24.98 24.98 16.49
CA VAL A 121 -25.95 25.85 15.83
C VAL A 121 -27.31 25.64 16.47
N SER A 122 -27.87 26.68 17.11
CA SER A 122 -29.16 26.62 17.81
C SER A 122 -29.22 25.46 18.81
N GLY A 123 -28.15 25.27 19.58
CA GLY A 123 -28.01 24.17 20.55
C GLY A 123 -27.82 22.77 19.96
N LYS A 124 -27.73 22.61 18.63
CA LYS A 124 -27.49 21.32 17.96
C LYS A 124 -26.07 21.21 17.44
N ILE A 125 -25.49 20.02 17.57
CA ILE A 125 -24.17 19.70 17.00
C ILE A 125 -24.35 19.25 15.56
N LEU A 126 -23.66 19.92 14.63
CA LEU A 126 -23.62 19.53 13.22
C LEU A 126 -22.25 18.93 12.88
N VAL A 127 -22.26 17.87 12.05
CA VAL A 127 -21.08 17.15 11.59
C VAL A 127 -20.95 17.20 10.06
N PRO A 128 -19.73 17.08 9.50
CA PRO A 128 -19.53 17.03 8.06
C PRO A 128 -20.20 15.79 7.46
N PHE A 129 -20.99 16.00 6.42
CA PHE A 129 -21.72 14.99 5.70
C PHE A 129 -21.61 15.21 4.20
N GLN A 130 -21.42 14.15 3.43
CA GLN A 130 -21.24 14.22 1.98
C GLN A 130 -22.40 13.49 1.30
N TYR A 131 -23.28 14.23 0.62
CA TYR A 131 -24.43 13.65 -0.10
C TYR A 131 -24.02 12.88 -1.36
N LYS A 132 -22.93 13.29 -2.00
CA LYS A 132 -22.42 12.72 -3.25
C LYS A 132 -20.92 12.45 -3.14
N ILE A 133 -20.51 11.23 -3.47
CA ILE A 133 -19.12 10.78 -3.34
C ILE A 133 -18.54 10.59 -4.75
N PRO A 134 -17.51 11.36 -5.16
CA PRO A 134 -16.90 12.50 -4.48
C PRO A 134 -17.74 13.79 -4.59
N GLY A 135 -17.60 14.70 -3.62
CA GLY A 135 -18.34 15.98 -3.55
C GLY A 135 -17.89 16.88 -2.39
N LYS A 136 -18.53 18.05 -2.21
CA LYS A 136 -18.28 18.90 -1.04
C LYS A 136 -19.03 18.39 0.19
N PHE A 137 -18.48 18.66 1.37
CA PHE A 137 -19.18 18.45 2.63
C PHE A 137 -20.24 19.51 2.87
N THR A 138 -21.35 19.08 3.45
CA THR A 138 -22.35 19.91 4.09
C THR A 138 -22.33 19.60 5.59
N PHE A 139 -23.08 20.35 6.39
CA PHE A 139 -23.24 20.06 7.81
C PHE A 139 -24.63 19.51 8.09
N SER A 140 -24.69 18.32 8.69
CA SER A 140 -25.93 17.65 9.09
C SER A 140 -25.99 17.56 10.61
N PRO A 141 -27.17 17.71 11.23
CA PRO A 141 -27.31 17.47 12.65
C PRO A 141 -26.88 16.06 12.99
N LEU A 142 -26.16 15.93 14.10
CA LEU A 142 -25.92 14.65 14.73
C LEU A 142 -27.25 14.16 15.32
N ASN A 143 -27.63 12.91 15.05
CA ASN A 143 -28.88 12.34 15.54
C ASN A 143 -28.87 12.07 17.07
N ASP A 144 -27.72 12.24 17.72
CA ASP A 144 -27.52 11.90 19.14
C ASP A 144 -27.84 13.03 20.11
N THR A 145 -28.12 12.62 21.35
CA THR A 145 -28.35 13.48 22.51
C THR A 145 -27.08 14.11 23.09
N MET A 146 -25.97 14.12 22.35
CA MET A 146 -24.69 14.65 22.85
C MET A 146 -24.76 16.18 22.96
N SER A 147 -24.53 16.70 24.15
CA SER A 147 -24.39 18.14 24.37
C SER A 147 -23.00 18.64 23.93
N TRP A 148 -22.88 19.94 23.65
CA TRP A 148 -21.59 20.56 23.31
C TRP A 148 -20.55 20.38 24.42
N SER A 149 -20.97 20.50 25.68
CA SER A 149 -20.10 20.29 26.84
C SER A 149 -19.57 18.86 26.90
N ASN A 150 -20.41 17.86 26.63
CA ASN A 150 -20.01 16.47 26.65
C ASN A 150 -19.08 16.14 25.48
N LEU A 151 -19.35 16.69 24.28
CA LEU A 151 -18.43 16.58 23.16
C LEU A 151 -17.06 17.15 23.51
N LYS A 152 -17.02 18.35 24.10
CA LYS A 152 -15.78 19.01 24.52
C LYS A 152 -14.97 18.15 25.49
N GLN A 153 -15.59 17.69 26.58
CA GLN A 153 -14.92 16.84 27.58
C GLN A 153 -14.35 15.55 26.97
N ARG A 154 -15.08 14.96 26.00
CA ARG A 154 -14.61 13.76 25.31
C ARG A 154 -13.42 14.03 24.40
N ILE A 155 -13.46 15.12 23.64
CA ILE A 155 -12.33 15.54 22.82
C ILE A 155 -11.11 15.81 23.71
N GLU A 156 -11.26 16.53 24.82
CA GLU A 156 -10.18 16.77 25.79
C GLU A 156 -9.59 15.47 26.31
N SER A 157 -10.43 14.52 26.73
CA SER A 157 -10.01 13.19 27.21
C SER A 157 -9.23 12.41 26.14
N VAL A 158 -9.75 12.36 24.91
CA VAL A 158 -9.13 11.66 23.79
C VAL A 158 -7.81 12.32 23.38
N ASP A 159 -7.77 13.66 23.33
CA ASP A 159 -6.57 14.41 23.00
C ASP A 159 -5.47 14.18 24.04
N ASN A 160 -5.82 14.22 25.33
CA ASN A 160 -4.88 13.98 26.43
C ASN A 160 -4.27 12.57 26.39
N ARG A 161 -5.08 11.52 26.16
CA ARG A 161 -4.54 10.16 26.05
C ARG A 161 -3.67 9.97 24.80
N ILE A 162 -3.99 10.65 23.68
CA ILE A 162 -3.18 10.63 22.46
C ILE A 162 -1.84 11.33 22.69
N ARG A 163 -1.84 12.50 23.35
CA ARG A 163 -0.60 13.20 23.72
C ARG A 163 0.30 12.32 24.59
N ALA A 164 -0.26 11.65 25.60
CA ALA A 164 0.51 10.77 26.48
C ALA A 164 1.26 9.65 25.72
N ILE A 165 0.61 9.00 24.75
CA ILE A 165 1.30 7.97 23.94
C ILE A 165 2.26 8.59 22.92
N GLN A 166 1.97 9.78 22.39
CA GLN A 166 2.90 10.52 21.52
C GLN A 166 4.17 10.94 22.25
N GLU A 167 4.10 11.32 23.52
CA GLU A 167 5.27 11.63 24.36
C GLU A 167 6.19 10.41 24.46
N ILE A 168 5.64 9.22 24.76
CA ILE A 168 6.41 7.98 24.76
C ILE A 168 7.03 7.74 23.38
N ARG A 169 6.23 7.85 22.31
CA ARG A 169 6.68 7.63 20.92
C ARG A 169 7.87 8.52 20.52
N ASN A 170 7.90 9.74 21.03
CA ASN A 170 8.90 10.77 20.74
C ASN A 170 10.17 10.66 21.59
N LEU A 171 10.24 9.72 22.55
CA LEU A 171 11.47 9.43 23.28
C LEU A 171 12.62 9.05 22.34
N HIS A 172 13.77 9.69 22.55
CA HIS A 172 14.97 9.50 21.73
C HIS A 172 15.61 8.13 21.97
N ASP A 173 15.76 7.73 23.22
CA ASP A 173 16.26 6.41 23.61
C ASP A 173 15.28 5.33 23.14
N SER A 174 15.72 4.53 22.16
CA SER A 174 14.90 3.49 21.55
C SER A 174 14.59 2.34 22.51
N VAL A 175 15.49 2.01 23.42
CA VAL A 175 15.32 0.89 24.36
C VAL A 175 14.25 1.26 25.39
N VAL A 176 14.40 2.43 26.02
CA VAL A 176 13.43 2.93 27.00
C VAL A 176 12.07 3.17 26.35
N ARG A 177 12.06 3.78 25.15
CA ARG A 177 10.83 3.96 24.36
C ARG A 177 10.12 2.64 24.13
N ASN A 178 10.82 1.65 23.55
CA ASN A 178 10.19 0.39 23.18
C ASN A 178 9.65 -0.36 24.40
N GLN A 179 10.37 -0.32 25.54
CA GLN A 179 9.88 -0.88 26.79
C GLN A 179 8.55 -0.25 27.22
N LEU A 180 8.45 1.09 27.21
CA LEU A 180 7.22 1.80 27.56
C LEU A 180 6.10 1.54 26.54
N LEU A 181 6.42 1.46 25.25
CA LEU A 181 5.45 1.10 24.22
C LEU A 181 4.91 -0.32 24.40
N PHE A 182 5.75 -1.30 24.76
CA PHE A 182 5.28 -2.66 25.06
C PHE A 182 4.38 -2.71 26.29
N GLN A 183 4.71 -1.96 27.35
CA GLN A 183 3.85 -1.84 28.53
C GLN A 183 2.49 -1.24 28.16
N TRP A 184 2.51 -0.19 27.34
CA TRP A 184 1.29 0.45 26.84
C TRP A 184 0.46 -0.50 25.95
N LEU A 185 1.09 -1.24 25.03
CA LEU A 185 0.43 -2.26 24.20
C LEU A 185 -0.27 -3.31 25.06
N ALA A 186 0.40 -3.80 26.11
CA ALA A 186 -0.15 -4.79 27.03
C ALA A 186 -1.34 -4.23 27.83
N ALA A 187 -1.21 -3.01 28.36
CA ALA A 187 -2.27 -2.37 29.14
C ALA A 187 -3.53 -2.07 28.31
N ASN A 188 -3.37 -1.79 27.02
CA ASN A 188 -4.46 -1.36 26.14
C ASN A 188 -4.92 -2.45 25.16
N ARG A 189 -4.46 -3.70 25.31
CA ARG A 189 -4.71 -4.81 24.37
C ARG A 189 -6.17 -4.97 23.95
N GLN A 190 -7.11 -4.74 24.88
CA GLN A 190 -8.55 -4.91 24.62
C GLN A 190 -9.15 -3.82 23.73
N GLU A 191 -8.44 -2.73 23.46
CA GLU A 191 -8.95 -1.62 22.66
C GLU A 191 -8.57 -1.72 21.18
N PHE A 192 -7.58 -2.55 20.85
CA PHE A 192 -7.09 -2.62 19.48
C PHE A 192 -8.10 -3.19 18.50
N GLY A 193 -8.05 -2.67 17.27
CA GLY A 193 -8.97 -3.06 16.20
C GLY A 193 -10.40 -2.58 16.39
N LYS A 194 -10.76 -1.98 17.53
CA LYS A 194 -12.07 -1.38 17.74
C LYS A 194 -12.21 -0.14 16.85
N ARG A 195 -13.25 -0.12 16.02
CA ARG A 195 -13.64 1.04 15.21
C ARG A 195 -14.82 1.71 15.89
N CYS A 196 -14.59 2.91 16.38
CA CYS A 196 -15.54 3.57 17.26
C CYS A 196 -16.15 4.76 16.53
N GLY A 197 -17.47 4.87 16.63
CA GLY A 197 -18.24 5.99 16.08
C GLY A 197 -17.98 7.27 16.86
N LEU A 198 -18.70 8.35 16.51
CA LEU A 198 -18.59 9.62 17.25
C LEU A 198 -18.94 9.45 18.74
N ASN A 199 -19.86 8.53 19.07
CA ASN A 199 -20.35 8.35 20.44
C ASN A 199 -19.51 7.40 21.29
N GLU A 200 -18.42 6.84 20.77
CA GLU A 200 -17.62 5.86 21.48
C GLU A 200 -16.16 6.31 21.58
N ASP A 201 -15.59 6.30 22.79
CA ASP A 201 -14.18 6.64 23.04
C ASP A 201 -13.28 5.40 23.05
N CYS A 202 -13.60 4.39 22.25
CA CYS A 202 -12.80 3.18 22.17
C CYS A 202 -11.78 3.23 21.03
N GLY A 203 -10.81 2.32 21.09
CA GLY A 203 -9.81 2.14 20.05
C GLY A 203 -8.79 3.26 19.95
N TRP A 204 -7.75 2.99 19.16
CA TRP A 204 -6.61 3.87 19.01
C TRP A 204 -6.37 4.27 17.55
N GLY A 205 -7.32 4.01 16.66
CA GLY A 205 -7.28 4.45 15.26
C GLY A 205 -6.00 4.00 14.55
N SER A 206 -5.38 4.92 13.80
CA SER A 206 -4.10 4.65 13.11
C SER A 206 -2.88 4.56 14.05
N ILE A 207 -2.97 5.06 15.29
CA ILE A 207 -1.84 5.02 16.25
C ILE A 207 -1.39 3.60 16.54
N GLU A 208 -2.33 2.64 16.54
CA GLU A 208 -2.02 1.23 16.78
C GLU A 208 -0.92 0.71 15.86
N TYR A 209 -1.04 0.97 14.56
CA TYR A 209 -0.04 0.59 13.56
C TYR A 209 1.23 1.42 13.70
N ASP A 210 1.10 2.73 13.97
CA ASP A 210 2.24 3.61 14.13
C ASP A 210 3.14 3.21 15.30
N ILE A 211 2.58 2.66 16.39
CA ILE A 211 3.36 2.14 17.51
C ILE A 211 4.19 0.92 17.10
N PHE A 212 3.59 -0.07 16.44
CA PHE A 212 4.36 -1.23 15.94
C PHE A 212 5.43 -0.80 14.95
N LYS A 213 5.09 0.08 14.00
CA LYS A 213 6.05 0.69 13.07
C LYS A 213 7.21 1.34 13.82
N ARG A 214 6.92 2.19 14.80
CA ARG A 214 7.94 2.90 15.60
C ARG A 214 8.89 1.95 16.35
N ILE A 215 8.36 0.85 16.88
CA ILE A 215 9.19 -0.19 17.53
C ILE A 215 10.16 -0.80 16.53
N THR A 216 9.69 -1.20 15.34
CA THR A 216 10.56 -1.80 14.31
C THR A 216 11.56 -0.80 13.71
N GLU A 217 11.23 0.49 13.63
CA GLU A 217 12.16 1.54 13.20
C GLU A 217 13.37 1.71 14.15
N ALA A 218 13.29 1.16 15.37
CA ALA A 218 14.41 1.13 16.31
C ALA A 218 15.56 0.21 15.85
N ASN A 219 15.31 -0.71 14.92
CA ASN A 219 16.29 -1.69 14.44
C ASN A 219 16.87 -2.58 15.55
N ILE A 220 16.04 -3.00 16.50
CA ILE A 220 16.41 -3.95 17.56
C ILE A 220 15.72 -5.28 17.23
N SER A 221 16.50 -6.33 16.92
CA SER A 221 15.97 -7.63 16.46
C SER A 221 14.99 -8.25 17.45
N LYS A 222 15.35 -8.27 18.74
CA LYS A 222 14.51 -8.81 19.83
C LYS A 222 13.16 -8.11 19.92
N ASP A 223 13.16 -6.77 19.89
CA ASP A 223 11.93 -5.97 19.99
C ASP A 223 11.08 -6.13 18.73
N THR A 224 11.70 -6.16 17.55
CA THR A 224 10.99 -6.36 16.27
C THR A 224 10.31 -7.73 16.22
N TRP A 225 10.99 -8.78 16.69
CA TRP A 225 10.40 -10.10 16.79
C TRP A 225 9.22 -10.12 17.77
N LEU A 226 9.39 -9.54 18.97
CA LEU A 226 8.33 -9.43 19.98
C LEU A 226 7.12 -8.63 19.48
N ALA A 227 7.37 -7.48 18.83
CA ALA A 227 6.36 -6.65 18.22
C ALA A 227 5.54 -7.41 17.18
N SER A 228 6.19 -8.25 16.36
CA SER A 228 5.48 -9.07 15.38
C SER A 228 4.50 -10.04 16.03
N LYS A 229 4.89 -10.67 17.15
CA LYS A 229 4.01 -11.59 17.91
C LYS A 229 2.81 -10.86 18.49
N LEU A 230 3.06 -9.74 19.16
CA LEU A 230 2.01 -8.91 19.75
C LEU A 230 1.06 -8.35 18.70
N PHE A 231 1.58 -7.92 17.54
CA PHE A 231 0.75 -7.41 16.45
C PHE A 231 -0.34 -8.40 16.04
N ARG A 232 0.01 -9.69 15.91
CA ARG A 232 -0.95 -10.76 15.59
C ARG A 232 -1.96 -10.99 16.69
N GLU A 233 -1.46 -11.13 17.92
CA GLU A 233 -2.27 -11.36 19.13
C GLU A 233 -3.35 -10.30 19.36
N VAL A 234 -3.10 -9.10 18.87
CA VAL A 234 -3.88 -7.91 19.17
C VAL A 234 -4.78 -7.51 17.98
N ARG A 235 -4.33 -7.69 16.72
CA ARG A 235 -5.10 -7.31 15.52
C ARG A 235 -5.82 -8.45 14.83
N PHE A 236 -5.32 -9.67 14.95
CA PHE A 236 -5.81 -10.82 14.20
C PHE A 236 -5.81 -12.04 15.12
N PRO A 237 -6.68 -12.10 16.15
CA PRO A 237 -6.63 -13.16 17.15
C PRO A 237 -7.02 -14.53 16.57
N ILE A 238 -7.62 -14.59 15.38
CA ILE A 238 -8.04 -15.83 14.73
C ILE A 238 -7.12 -16.09 13.52
N GLU A 239 -6.57 -17.30 13.45
CA GLU A 239 -5.60 -17.71 12.40
C GLU A 239 -6.19 -17.61 10.98
N VAL A 240 -7.50 -17.77 10.81
CA VAL A 240 -8.19 -17.60 9.52
C VAL A 240 -8.04 -16.19 8.95
N ASP A 241 -7.78 -15.20 9.79
CA ASP A 241 -7.57 -13.83 9.37
C ASP A 241 -6.15 -13.60 8.80
N TRP A 242 -5.25 -14.59 8.87
CA TRP A 242 -3.86 -14.51 8.43
C TRP A 242 -3.62 -14.97 6.99
N ILE A 243 -4.62 -14.79 6.11
CA ILE A 243 -4.49 -15.15 4.70
C ILE A 243 -3.56 -14.16 4.00
N GLY A 244 -2.61 -14.69 3.21
CA GLY A 244 -1.63 -13.91 2.45
C GLY A 244 -0.60 -13.21 3.35
N TYR A 245 -0.51 -11.89 3.23
CA TYR A 245 0.36 -11.02 4.03
C TYR A 245 -0.33 -10.47 5.29
N THR A 246 -1.59 -10.82 5.52
CA THR A 246 -2.34 -10.37 6.70
C THR A 246 -1.74 -11.01 7.95
N GLY A 247 -1.46 -10.21 8.98
CA GLY A 247 -0.79 -10.66 10.22
C GLY A 247 0.75 -10.69 10.19
N ILE A 248 1.38 -10.37 9.05
CA ILE A 248 2.83 -10.17 8.97
C ILE A 248 3.14 -8.70 9.28
N LEU A 249 4.02 -8.47 10.25
CA LEU A 249 4.54 -7.14 10.55
C LEU A 249 5.79 -6.89 9.71
N ASP A 250 5.85 -5.76 9.01
CA ASP A 250 7.03 -5.35 8.25
C ASP A 250 8.14 -4.85 9.20
N ASP A 251 9.40 -5.12 8.84
CA ASP A 251 10.56 -4.45 9.45
C ASP A 251 10.72 -3.07 8.79
N TYR A 252 10.03 -2.06 9.32
CA TYR A 252 10.01 -0.71 8.72
C TYR A 252 11.38 -0.05 8.75
N GLY A 253 12.23 -0.37 9.73
CA GLY A 253 13.62 0.09 9.78
C GLY A 253 14.53 -0.64 8.79
N ARG A 254 14.15 -1.86 8.36
CA ARG A 254 14.86 -2.75 7.43
C ARG A 254 16.28 -3.11 7.86
N LYS A 255 16.62 -2.88 9.12
CA LYS A 255 17.94 -3.18 9.70
C LYS A 255 17.82 -3.86 11.07
N SER A 256 16.62 -4.33 11.44
CA SER A 256 16.42 -4.98 12.73
C SER A 256 17.22 -6.26 12.86
N PHE A 257 17.31 -7.03 11.76
CA PHE A 257 18.05 -8.29 11.69
C PHE A 257 19.28 -8.13 10.80
N ALA A 258 20.37 -7.60 11.37
CA ALA A 258 21.56 -7.17 10.63
C ALA A 258 22.83 -7.97 10.97
N THR A 259 22.71 -9.06 11.73
CA THR A 259 23.83 -9.93 12.11
C THR A 259 23.67 -11.34 11.57
N TYR A 260 24.77 -12.11 11.51
CA TYR A 260 24.69 -13.53 11.13
C TYR A 260 23.92 -14.36 12.17
N SER A 261 24.02 -14.01 13.46
CA SER A 261 23.19 -14.63 14.51
C SER A 261 21.69 -14.39 14.31
N ASP A 262 21.31 -13.20 13.83
CA ASP A 262 19.91 -12.92 13.48
C ASP A 262 19.45 -13.79 12.31
N ILE A 263 20.29 -13.94 11.28
CA ILE A 263 20.02 -14.83 10.14
C ILE A 263 19.84 -16.27 10.60
N ASP A 264 20.71 -16.78 11.48
CA ASP A 264 20.63 -18.14 12.01
C ASP A 264 19.36 -18.34 12.84
N PHE A 265 18.99 -17.34 13.65
CA PHE A 265 17.72 -17.33 14.40
C PHE A 265 16.50 -17.38 13.48
N LEU A 266 16.43 -16.52 12.46
CA LEU A 266 15.31 -16.50 11.51
C LEU A 266 15.24 -17.79 10.69
N THR A 267 16.38 -18.31 10.24
CA THR A 267 16.46 -19.54 9.46
C THR A 267 15.99 -20.74 10.29
N SER A 268 16.48 -20.89 11.51
CA SER A 268 16.05 -21.97 12.42
C SER A 268 14.57 -21.85 12.78
N THR A 269 14.07 -20.64 13.01
CA THR A 269 12.65 -20.40 13.28
C THR A 269 11.77 -20.78 12.10
N ALA A 270 12.17 -20.44 10.87
CA ALA A 270 11.43 -20.76 9.66
C ALA A 270 11.35 -22.26 9.36
N LEU A 271 12.42 -23.00 9.68
CA LEU A 271 12.55 -24.43 9.35
C LEU A 271 12.02 -25.35 10.45
N ASN A 272 11.89 -24.87 11.69
CA ASN A 272 11.36 -25.69 12.78
C ASN A 272 9.85 -25.93 12.59
N GLU A 273 9.47 -27.17 12.29
CA GLU A 273 8.09 -27.59 12.07
C GLU A 273 7.22 -27.54 13.34
N LEU A 274 7.83 -27.46 14.52
CA LEU A 274 7.12 -27.27 15.79
C LEU A 274 6.64 -25.83 15.97
N ASN A 275 7.15 -24.87 15.19
CA ASN A 275 6.68 -23.48 15.23
C ASN A 275 5.37 -23.32 14.47
N LEU A 276 4.54 -22.39 14.93
CA LEU A 276 3.32 -21.99 14.23
C LEU A 276 3.63 -21.55 12.80
N THR A 277 2.76 -21.89 11.84
CA THR A 277 2.89 -21.51 10.43
C THR A 277 3.15 -20.01 10.26
N ILE A 278 2.48 -19.16 11.05
CA ILE A 278 2.66 -17.71 10.96
C ILE A 278 4.02 -17.24 11.48
N ASP A 279 4.56 -17.85 12.52
CA ASP A 279 5.89 -17.52 13.05
C ASP A 279 6.95 -17.90 12.00
N ARG A 280 6.75 -19.03 11.31
CA ARG A 280 7.60 -19.44 10.18
C ARG A 280 7.50 -18.45 9.01
N LYS A 281 6.28 -18.03 8.61
CA LYS A 281 6.08 -16.99 7.57
C LYS A 281 6.72 -15.66 7.95
N GLN A 282 6.55 -15.20 9.19
CA GLN A 282 7.15 -13.97 9.70
C GLN A 282 8.68 -14.05 9.68
N ALA A 283 9.25 -15.18 10.10
CA ALA A 283 10.69 -15.40 10.06
C ALA A 283 11.22 -15.38 8.62
N LEU A 284 10.53 -16.03 7.67
CA LEU A 284 10.89 -15.96 6.25
C LEU A 284 10.78 -14.52 5.71
N SER A 285 9.73 -13.78 6.08
CA SER A 285 9.55 -12.38 5.68
C SER A 285 10.72 -11.48 6.13
N PHE A 286 11.12 -11.59 7.40
CA PHE A 286 12.27 -10.86 7.93
C PHE A 286 13.59 -11.33 7.31
N LEU A 287 13.73 -12.63 7.01
CA LEU A 287 14.93 -13.19 6.40
C LEU A 287 15.21 -12.59 5.01
N VAL A 288 14.18 -12.27 4.22
CA VAL A 288 14.33 -11.56 2.93
C VAL A 288 15.15 -10.27 3.09
N GLY A 289 14.86 -9.48 4.13
CA GLY A 289 15.60 -8.26 4.44
C GLY A 289 16.98 -8.54 5.03
N ALA A 290 17.06 -9.49 5.96
CA ALA A 290 18.30 -9.86 6.66
C ALA A 290 19.39 -10.39 5.73
N CYS A 291 19.01 -11.08 4.64
CA CYS A 291 19.94 -11.58 3.62
C CYS A 291 20.83 -10.48 3.00
N ARG A 292 20.44 -9.20 3.08
CA ARG A 292 21.29 -8.07 2.67
C ARG A 292 22.63 -8.02 3.40
N LYS A 293 22.70 -8.49 4.65
CA LYS A 293 23.94 -8.57 5.42
C LYS A 293 25.00 -9.42 4.72
N VAL A 294 24.58 -10.42 3.95
CA VAL A 294 25.48 -11.30 3.21
C VAL A 294 26.21 -10.57 2.06
N TYR A 295 25.69 -9.43 1.61
CA TYR A 295 26.27 -8.60 0.51
C TYR A 295 26.77 -7.24 1.00
N GLU A 296 26.88 -7.05 2.32
CA GLU A 296 27.33 -5.78 2.87
C GLU A 296 28.75 -5.48 2.36
N ASN A 297 28.97 -4.24 1.90
CA ASN A 297 30.22 -3.74 1.34
C ASN A 297 30.65 -4.35 -0.01
N ASN A 298 29.70 -4.76 -0.86
CA ASN A 298 30.02 -5.29 -2.19
C ASN A 298 30.44 -4.24 -3.24
N TYR A 299 30.54 -2.96 -2.86
CA TYR A 299 31.03 -1.90 -3.74
C TYR A 299 32.09 -1.05 -3.04
N PRO A 300 33.37 -1.05 -3.51
CA PRO A 300 33.90 -1.87 -4.61
C PRO A 300 33.87 -3.38 -4.30
N ILE A 301 34.10 -4.24 -5.31
CA ILE A 301 34.11 -5.70 -5.15
C ILE A 301 35.00 -6.09 -3.96
N PRO A 302 34.51 -6.91 -3.01
CA PRO A 302 35.30 -7.31 -1.84
C PRO A 302 36.53 -8.14 -2.22
N SER A 303 37.44 -8.30 -1.27
CA SER A 303 38.57 -9.23 -1.43
C SER A 303 38.08 -10.67 -1.67
N ALA A 304 38.89 -11.49 -2.33
CA ALA A 304 38.54 -12.87 -2.67
C ALA A 304 38.15 -13.73 -1.44
N SER A 305 38.75 -13.46 -0.28
CA SER A 305 38.41 -14.15 0.98
C SER A 305 37.02 -13.79 1.49
N ILE A 306 36.66 -12.50 1.45
CA ILE A 306 35.31 -12.02 1.81
C ILE A 306 34.28 -12.60 0.84
N LEU A 307 34.55 -12.53 -0.47
CA LEU A 307 33.65 -13.05 -1.49
C LEU A 307 33.40 -14.55 -1.34
N LYS A 308 34.45 -15.34 -1.04
CA LYS A 308 34.34 -16.78 -0.78
C LYS A 308 33.47 -17.07 0.44
N PHE A 309 33.62 -16.29 1.51
CA PHE A 309 32.80 -16.41 2.71
C PHE A 309 31.33 -16.06 2.43
N GLN A 310 31.06 -14.95 1.74
CA GLN A 310 29.72 -14.55 1.34
C GLN A 310 29.06 -15.65 0.50
N LYS A 311 29.74 -16.15 -0.54
CA LYS A 311 29.26 -17.28 -1.37
C LYS A 311 28.86 -18.49 -0.54
N ALA A 312 29.72 -18.90 0.40
CA ALA A 312 29.43 -20.04 1.27
C ALA A 312 28.18 -19.81 2.11
N LYS A 313 28.00 -18.60 2.66
CA LYS A 313 26.80 -18.25 3.44
C LYS A 313 25.53 -18.17 2.62
N GLN A 314 25.58 -17.66 1.39
CA GLN A 314 24.44 -17.64 0.48
C GLN A 314 23.97 -19.06 0.19
N LYS A 315 24.90 -19.92 -0.19
CA LYS A 315 24.65 -21.33 -0.47
C LYS A 315 24.04 -22.04 0.75
N GLU A 316 24.62 -21.84 1.93
CA GLU A 316 24.12 -22.44 3.17
C GLU A 316 22.65 -22.07 3.44
N ILE A 317 22.29 -20.78 3.35
CA ILE A 317 20.91 -20.31 3.61
C ILE A 317 19.99 -20.84 2.51
N ARG A 318 20.39 -20.70 1.24
CA ARG A 318 19.60 -21.11 0.08
C ARG A 318 19.29 -22.60 0.11
N ASP A 319 20.28 -23.46 0.37
CA ASP A 319 20.09 -24.92 0.36
C ASP A 319 19.12 -25.36 1.47
N LYS A 320 19.09 -24.65 2.60
CA LYS A 320 18.10 -24.84 3.67
C LYS A 320 16.69 -24.38 3.28
N ILE A 321 16.56 -23.32 2.47
CA ILE A 321 15.28 -22.72 2.09
C ILE A 321 14.65 -23.39 0.85
N ILE A 322 15.45 -23.94 -0.06
CA ILE A 322 15.00 -24.62 -1.29
C ILE A 322 13.84 -25.61 -1.06
N PRO A 323 13.87 -26.49 -0.03
CA PRO A 323 12.77 -27.42 0.22
C PRO A 323 11.41 -26.76 0.42
N LEU A 324 11.38 -25.50 0.89
CA LEU A 324 10.14 -24.74 1.10
C LEU A 324 9.52 -24.20 -0.19
N LEU A 325 10.23 -24.23 -1.33
CA LEU A 325 9.72 -23.77 -2.62
C LEU A 325 8.56 -24.63 -3.16
N SER A 326 8.42 -25.85 -2.65
CA SER A 326 7.31 -26.77 -2.99
C SER A 326 6.18 -26.76 -1.95
N ASN A 327 6.29 -25.95 -0.89
CA ASN A 327 5.27 -25.88 0.16
C ASN A 327 4.34 -24.69 -0.07
N GLU A 328 3.05 -24.94 -0.33
CA GLU A 328 2.06 -23.88 -0.64
C GLU A 328 2.01 -22.75 0.39
N ASN A 329 2.25 -23.04 1.68
CA ASN A 329 2.23 -22.04 2.74
C ASN A 329 3.46 -21.12 2.73
N PHE A 330 4.58 -21.57 2.16
CA PHE A 330 5.88 -20.90 2.31
C PHE A 330 6.55 -20.55 0.97
N LYS A 331 6.12 -21.14 -0.15
CA LYS A 331 6.82 -21.08 -1.44
C LYS A 331 7.13 -19.67 -1.91
N LEU A 332 6.17 -18.74 -1.77
CA LEU A 332 6.37 -17.34 -2.14
C LEU A 332 7.43 -16.64 -1.27
N PHE A 333 7.42 -16.85 0.04
CA PHE A 333 8.41 -16.26 0.95
C PHE A 333 9.81 -16.88 0.77
N ALA A 334 9.86 -18.21 0.65
CA ALA A 334 11.09 -18.95 0.37
C ALA A 334 11.74 -18.46 -0.92
N PHE A 335 10.94 -18.26 -1.97
CA PHE A 335 11.45 -17.73 -3.23
C PHE A 335 11.94 -16.29 -3.13
N LYS A 336 11.27 -15.41 -2.37
CA LYS A 336 11.77 -14.05 -2.13
C LYS A 336 13.17 -14.06 -1.49
N ILE A 337 13.45 -15.03 -0.62
CA ILE A 337 14.79 -15.22 -0.03
C ILE A 337 15.79 -15.68 -1.10
N VAL A 338 15.46 -16.73 -1.88
CA VAL A 338 16.32 -17.19 -2.99
C VAL A 338 16.61 -16.06 -3.97
N SER A 339 15.58 -15.29 -4.34
CA SER A 339 15.72 -14.14 -5.23
C SER A 339 16.58 -13.03 -4.63
N ALA A 340 16.42 -12.73 -3.33
CA ALA A 340 17.24 -11.74 -2.64
C ALA A 340 18.71 -12.18 -2.55
N LEU A 341 18.96 -13.50 -2.50
CA LEU A 341 20.32 -14.05 -2.45
C LEU A 341 21.01 -14.07 -3.85
N SER A 342 20.26 -14.21 -4.94
CA SER A 342 20.89 -14.25 -6.26
C SER A 342 21.06 -12.89 -6.94
N ASN A 343 20.47 -11.81 -6.41
CA ASN A 343 20.47 -10.50 -7.06
C ASN A 343 20.97 -9.38 -6.11
N PRO A 344 22.29 -9.16 -5.99
CA PRO A 344 22.81 -7.97 -5.31
C PRO A 344 22.37 -6.71 -6.07
N MET A 345 21.89 -5.73 -5.31
CA MET A 345 21.12 -4.56 -5.81
C MET A 345 21.90 -3.57 -6.70
N ASP A 346 23.13 -3.87 -7.11
CA ASP A 346 23.94 -2.99 -7.97
C ASP A 346 23.69 -3.18 -9.48
N GLY A 347 22.96 -4.23 -9.87
CA GLY A 347 22.63 -4.51 -11.26
C GLY A 347 23.81 -5.00 -12.11
N ILE A 348 24.98 -5.19 -11.51
CA ILE A 348 26.21 -5.65 -12.16
C ILE A 348 26.16 -7.19 -12.21
N LEU A 349 26.21 -7.76 -13.41
CA LEU A 349 26.06 -9.20 -13.61
C LEU A 349 27.17 -9.99 -12.91
N GLU A 350 28.38 -9.44 -12.90
CA GLU A 350 29.58 -10.00 -12.26
C GLU A 350 29.43 -10.08 -10.74
N HIS A 351 28.58 -9.23 -10.15
CA HIS A 351 28.28 -9.26 -8.73
C HIS A 351 27.17 -10.28 -8.42
N ARG A 352 26.49 -10.85 -9.43
CA ARG A 352 25.52 -11.93 -9.25
C ARG A 352 26.26 -13.22 -8.96
N ILE A 353 26.46 -13.40 -7.68
CA ILE A 353 27.45 -14.31 -7.11
C ILE A 353 26.99 -15.78 -7.15
N ASP A 354 25.69 -16.04 -7.36
CA ASP A 354 25.11 -17.38 -7.26
C ASP A 354 23.84 -17.59 -8.13
N LEU A 355 24.03 -18.22 -9.29
CA LEU A 355 22.97 -18.64 -10.21
C LEU A 355 22.67 -20.15 -10.14
N GLU A 356 23.21 -20.91 -9.17
CA GLU A 356 22.99 -22.37 -9.13
C GLU A 356 21.49 -22.71 -8.98
N ALA A 357 20.70 -21.82 -8.38
CA ALA A 357 19.25 -21.97 -8.26
C ALA A 357 18.49 -21.86 -9.59
N LEU A 358 19.05 -21.21 -10.63
CA LEU A 358 18.31 -20.84 -11.84
C LEU A 358 17.67 -22.06 -12.53
N GLN A 359 18.40 -23.18 -12.63
CA GLN A 359 17.88 -24.40 -13.26
C GLN A 359 16.74 -25.04 -12.45
N LEU A 360 16.80 -24.97 -11.12
CA LEU A 360 15.69 -25.39 -10.27
C LEU A 360 14.49 -24.47 -10.46
N ILE A 361 14.69 -23.16 -10.46
CA ILE A 361 13.62 -22.17 -10.64
C ILE A 361 12.94 -22.31 -12.02
N LYS A 362 13.70 -22.55 -13.10
CA LYS A 362 13.15 -22.86 -14.43
C LYS A 362 12.24 -24.09 -14.38
N ARG A 363 12.66 -25.17 -13.70
CA ARG A 363 11.83 -26.38 -13.53
C ARG A 363 10.56 -26.13 -12.71
N ILE A 364 10.63 -25.32 -11.65
CA ILE A 364 9.45 -24.97 -10.85
C ILE A 364 8.48 -24.13 -11.69
N TYR A 365 8.97 -23.11 -12.40
CA TYR A 365 8.14 -22.28 -13.27
C TYR A 365 7.34 -23.08 -14.30
N LEU A 366 7.96 -24.08 -14.94
CA LEU A 366 7.29 -24.92 -15.93
C LEU A 366 6.10 -25.72 -15.35
N ASN A 367 6.16 -26.08 -14.06
CA ASN A 367 5.15 -26.89 -13.39
C ASN A 367 4.14 -26.06 -12.57
N GLU A 368 4.40 -24.78 -12.34
CA GLU A 368 3.55 -23.91 -11.52
C GLU A 368 2.33 -23.42 -12.32
N VAL A 369 1.17 -23.25 -11.69
CA VAL A 369 0.00 -22.68 -12.39
C VAL A 369 0.08 -21.14 -12.44
N PRO A 370 -0.64 -20.46 -13.35
CA PRO A 370 -0.72 -19.00 -13.35
C PRO A 370 -1.04 -18.43 -11.98
N SER A 371 -0.14 -17.59 -11.47
CA SER A 371 -0.22 -17.01 -10.13
C SER A 371 0.79 -15.86 -9.98
N GLU A 372 0.67 -15.09 -8.90
CA GLU A 372 1.70 -14.12 -8.51
C GLU A 372 3.06 -14.82 -8.30
N TYR A 373 3.05 -16.04 -7.77
CA TYR A 373 4.26 -16.83 -7.58
C TYR A 373 4.93 -17.20 -8.90
N ARG A 374 4.17 -17.70 -9.89
CA ARG A 374 4.70 -17.97 -11.25
C ARG A 374 5.26 -16.73 -11.91
N SER A 375 4.58 -15.59 -11.75
CA SER A 375 5.04 -14.30 -12.30
C SER A 375 6.36 -13.86 -11.67
N ASN A 376 6.52 -14.05 -10.34
CA ASN A 376 7.75 -13.79 -9.63
C ASN A 376 8.89 -14.73 -10.07
N LEU A 377 8.62 -16.02 -10.33
CA LEU A 377 9.58 -16.97 -10.89
C LEU A 377 10.05 -16.52 -12.28
N ALA A 378 9.12 -16.16 -13.16
CA ALA A 378 9.43 -15.68 -14.51
C ALA A 378 10.27 -14.40 -14.48
N TYR A 379 9.90 -13.44 -13.63
CA TYR A 379 10.68 -12.21 -13.39
C TYR A 379 12.12 -12.54 -12.99
N PHE A 380 12.32 -13.49 -12.07
CA PHE A 380 13.67 -13.91 -11.70
C PHE A 380 14.44 -14.56 -12.85
N ILE A 381 13.80 -15.46 -13.62
CA ILE A 381 14.43 -16.16 -14.73
C ILE A 381 14.87 -15.14 -15.79
N VAL A 382 13.97 -14.26 -16.22
CA VAL A 382 14.28 -13.26 -17.25
C VAL A 382 15.39 -12.31 -16.80
N HIS A 383 15.52 -12.03 -15.50
CA HIS A 383 16.63 -11.23 -14.96
C HIS A 383 17.95 -11.98 -14.98
N ASN A 384 17.93 -13.29 -14.75
CA ASN A 384 19.13 -14.09 -14.50
C ASN A 384 19.53 -15.02 -15.65
N SER A 385 18.83 -14.99 -16.78
CA SER A 385 19.21 -15.68 -18.01
C SER A 385 19.79 -14.72 -19.05
N THR A 386 20.45 -15.25 -20.09
CA THR A 386 20.73 -14.47 -21.31
C THR A 386 19.46 -14.26 -22.13
N GLN A 387 19.55 -13.46 -23.21
CA GLN A 387 18.44 -13.28 -24.14
C GLN A 387 18.15 -14.57 -24.92
N GLU A 388 19.19 -15.25 -25.37
CA GLU A 388 19.12 -16.51 -26.09
C GLU A 388 18.48 -17.59 -25.22
N GLU A 389 18.92 -17.71 -23.96
CA GLU A 389 18.33 -18.64 -23.00
C GLU A 389 16.85 -18.32 -22.70
N TRP A 390 16.48 -17.04 -22.63
CA TRP A 390 15.08 -16.64 -22.42
C TRP A 390 14.21 -16.98 -23.63
N LYS A 391 14.72 -16.69 -24.84
CA LYS A 391 14.07 -17.03 -26.10
C LYS A 391 13.86 -18.53 -26.24
N GLU A 392 14.87 -19.34 -25.95
CA GLU A 392 14.75 -20.79 -25.97
C GLU A 392 13.73 -21.29 -24.93
N PHE A 393 13.68 -20.64 -23.76
CA PHE A 393 12.85 -21.09 -22.65
C PHE A 393 11.35 -20.76 -22.79
N VAL A 394 10.99 -19.55 -23.24
CA VAL A 394 9.59 -19.10 -23.33
C VAL A 394 9.15 -18.66 -24.73
N GLY A 395 10.06 -18.62 -25.71
CA GLY A 395 9.75 -18.22 -27.08
C GLY A 395 9.69 -16.70 -27.31
N ASN A 396 10.16 -15.88 -26.37
CA ASN A 396 10.21 -14.42 -26.52
C ASN A 396 11.58 -13.98 -27.08
N ASP A 397 11.59 -13.27 -28.21
CA ASP A 397 12.83 -12.91 -28.93
C ASP A 397 13.74 -11.95 -28.16
N LEU A 398 13.12 -11.16 -27.29
CA LEU A 398 13.75 -10.13 -26.47
C LEU A 398 13.54 -10.48 -25.00
N ARG A 399 14.38 -9.93 -24.10
CA ARG A 399 14.23 -10.09 -22.64
C ARG A 399 13.07 -9.24 -22.10
N ILE A 400 11.89 -9.46 -22.66
CA ILE A 400 10.63 -8.83 -22.31
C ILE A 400 9.82 -9.83 -21.50
N PHE A 401 9.32 -9.37 -20.37
CA PHE A 401 8.39 -10.11 -19.54
C PHE A 401 7.19 -9.22 -19.18
N MET A 402 6.01 -9.74 -19.50
CA MET A 402 4.73 -9.14 -19.14
C MET A 402 3.85 -10.18 -18.47
N ASP A 403 3.21 -9.78 -17.38
CA ASP A 403 2.22 -10.58 -16.68
C ASP A 403 0.84 -9.91 -16.68
N LEU A 404 -0.18 -10.76 -16.54
CA LEU A 404 -1.56 -10.32 -16.37
C LEU A 404 -1.93 -10.30 -14.90
N TYR A 405 -2.28 -9.13 -14.39
CA TYR A 405 -2.66 -8.89 -13.00
C TYR A 405 -4.19 -8.87 -12.84
N GLN A 406 -4.72 -9.44 -11.76
CA GLN A 406 -6.15 -9.41 -11.42
C GLN A 406 -7.10 -9.77 -12.57
N VAL A 407 -6.91 -10.94 -13.18
CA VAL A 407 -7.85 -11.44 -14.18
C VAL A 407 -9.18 -11.80 -13.50
N TYR A 408 -10.24 -11.05 -13.81
CA TYR A 408 -11.57 -11.27 -13.22
C TYR A 408 -12.69 -11.08 -14.25
N VAL A 409 -13.82 -11.75 -14.02
CA VAL A 409 -15.02 -11.64 -14.84
C VAL A 409 -16.14 -10.95 -14.05
N ASP A 410 -16.68 -9.86 -14.60
CA ASP A 410 -17.97 -9.32 -14.21
C ASP A 410 -19.06 -10.09 -14.97
N THR A 411 -19.70 -11.06 -14.32
CA THR A 411 -20.73 -11.91 -14.93
C THR A 411 -22.02 -11.15 -15.24
N THR A 412 -22.29 -10.03 -14.55
CA THR A 412 -23.48 -9.21 -14.81
C THR A 412 -23.31 -8.40 -16.10
N LYS A 413 -22.09 -7.89 -16.33
CA LYS A 413 -21.76 -7.11 -17.53
C LYS A 413 -21.13 -7.94 -18.63
N LEU A 414 -20.94 -9.24 -18.42
CA LEU A 414 -20.21 -10.14 -19.30
C LEU A 414 -18.90 -9.51 -19.79
N THR A 415 -18.11 -9.01 -18.84
CA THR A 415 -16.87 -8.28 -19.11
C THR A 415 -15.71 -8.94 -18.38
N LEU A 416 -14.68 -9.35 -19.12
CA LEU A 416 -13.39 -9.74 -18.58
C LEU A 416 -12.56 -8.48 -18.31
N SER A 417 -11.94 -8.40 -17.15
CA SER A 417 -11.04 -7.31 -16.78
C SER A 417 -9.72 -7.85 -16.27
N PHE A 418 -8.62 -7.18 -16.62
CA PHE A 418 -7.28 -7.51 -16.15
C PHE A 418 -6.34 -6.32 -16.31
N GLY A 419 -5.31 -6.26 -15.49
CA GLY A 419 -4.19 -5.33 -15.61
C GLY A 419 -3.05 -5.93 -16.44
N ILE A 420 -2.42 -5.13 -17.30
CA ILE A 420 -1.14 -5.48 -17.91
C ILE A 420 -0.03 -4.91 -17.05
N ASN A 421 0.84 -5.78 -16.57
CA ASN A 421 1.98 -5.42 -15.77
C ASN A 421 3.26 -5.60 -16.61
N TYR A 422 3.87 -4.48 -16.99
CA TYR A 422 5.09 -4.45 -17.79
C TYR A 422 6.30 -4.19 -16.89
N ASN A 423 6.65 -5.19 -16.07
CA ASN A 423 7.71 -5.06 -15.07
C ASN A 423 9.13 -5.08 -15.66
N TYR A 424 9.32 -5.61 -16.87
CA TYR A 424 10.67 -5.80 -17.41
C TYR A 424 10.77 -5.83 -18.94
N GLY A 425 11.73 -5.05 -19.44
CA GLY A 425 12.13 -4.91 -20.84
C GLY A 425 12.81 -3.55 -21.02
N LYS A 426 13.99 -3.51 -21.66
CA LYS A 426 14.62 -2.24 -22.09
C LYS A 426 14.13 -1.77 -23.46
N GLU A 427 13.30 -2.60 -24.08
CA GLU A 427 12.89 -2.46 -25.46
C GLU A 427 11.62 -1.63 -25.59
N THR A 428 11.54 -0.90 -26.69
CA THR A 428 10.33 -0.13 -27.01
C THR A 428 9.28 -1.04 -27.60
N ILE A 429 8.03 -0.87 -27.18
CA ILE A 429 6.88 -1.52 -27.79
C ILE A 429 6.08 -0.45 -28.53
N LYS A 430 6.24 -0.43 -29.86
CA LYS A 430 5.57 0.53 -30.75
C LYS A 430 4.27 -0.02 -31.32
N GLU A 431 4.19 -1.34 -31.45
CA GLU A 431 3.01 -2.02 -31.97
C GLU A 431 1.97 -2.24 -30.88
N VAL A 432 0.71 -2.16 -31.29
CA VAL A 432 -0.45 -2.47 -30.47
C VAL A 432 -0.46 -3.98 -30.16
N PRO A 433 -0.44 -4.39 -28.88
CA PRO A 433 -0.50 -5.81 -28.54
C PRO A 433 -1.89 -6.39 -28.81
N LEU A 434 -1.93 -7.66 -29.21
CA LEU A 434 -3.15 -8.42 -29.45
C LEU A 434 -3.53 -9.20 -28.21
N ILE A 435 -4.80 -9.17 -27.81
CA ILE A 435 -5.34 -10.06 -26.77
C ILE A 435 -5.82 -11.36 -27.43
N ILE A 436 -5.36 -12.49 -26.90
CA ILE A 436 -5.78 -13.81 -27.32
C ILE A 436 -6.55 -14.47 -26.18
N ILE A 437 -7.75 -14.98 -26.47
CA ILE A 437 -8.59 -15.72 -25.50
C ILE A 437 -8.93 -17.09 -26.09
N GLU A 438 -8.51 -18.16 -25.41
CA GLU A 438 -8.63 -19.54 -25.89
C GLU A 438 -9.38 -20.41 -24.89
N ASN A 439 -10.33 -21.22 -25.37
CA ASN A 439 -10.98 -22.23 -24.53
C ASN A 439 -9.97 -23.35 -24.23
N MET A 440 -9.84 -23.72 -22.96
CA MET A 440 -8.82 -24.68 -22.52
C MET A 440 -9.14 -26.14 -22.88
N VAL A 441 -10.40 -26.49 -23.18
CA VAL A 441 -10.81 -27.88 -23.44
C VAL A 441 -10.59 -28.28 -24.89
N ASN A 442 -11.03 -27.44 -25.83
CA ASN A 442 -11.00 -27.78 -27.25
C ASN A 442 -10.03 -26.90 -28.05
N GLY A 443 -9.34 -25.95 -27.40
CA GLY A 443 -8.53 -24.94 -28.07
C GLY A 443 -9.33 -23.95 -28.92
N ASN A 444 -10.66 -24.12 -29.02
CA ASN A 444 -11.54 -23.24 -29.79
C ASN A 444 -11.76 -21.96 -29.00
N GLY A 445 -10.94 -20.96 -29.29
CA GLY A 445 -11.10 -19.59 -28.79
C GLY A 445 -11.82 -18.70 -29.78
N VAL A 446 -12.44 -17.64 -29.26
CA VAL A 446 -12.82 -16.49 -30.09
C VAL A 446 -11.63 -15.53 -30.10
N TYR A 447 -11.11 -15.26 -31.29
CA TYR A 447 -10.15 -14.18 -31.51
C TYR A 447 -10.89 -12.85 -31.41
N LYS A 448 -10.54 -12.03 -30.43
CA LYS A 448 -10.91 -10.61 -30.47
C LYS A 448 -9.64 -9.80 -30.71
N GLU A 449 -9.45 -9.35 -31.94
CA GLU A 449 -8.58 -8.21 -32.23
C GLU A 449 -9.22 -6.98 -31.58
N LEU A 450 -8.92 -6.77 -30.31
CA LEU A 450 -8.95 -5.44 -29.76
C LEU A 450 -7.60 -4.84 -30.13
N ALA A 451 -7.59 -4.03 -31.19
CA ALA A 451 -6.50 -3.11 -31.43
C ALA A 451 -6.47 -2.13 -30.25
N LEU A 452 -5.78 -2.55 -29.20
CA LEU A 452 -5.56 -1.75 -28.03
C LEU A 452 -4.61 -0.62 -28.41
N ASN A 453 -5.07 0.62 -28.46
CA ASN A 453 -4.17 1.76 -28.62
C ASN A 453 -3.41 2.02 -27.29
N ILE A 454 -2.75 0.98 -26.79
CA ILE A 454 -1.88 1.01 -25.63
C ILE A 454 -0.56 1.58 -26.11
N ARG A 455 -0.27 2.79 -25.66
CA ARG A 455 1.09 3.31 -25.67
C ARG A 455 1.71 2.89 -24.35
N LEU A 456 2.41 1.75 -24.35
CA LEU A 456 3.25 1.39 -23.22
C LEU A 456 4.25 2.54 -23.01
N PRO A 457 4.27 3.19 -21.84
CA PRO A 457 5.06 4.39 -21.68
C PRO A 457 6.53 4.05 -21.85
N TYR A 458 7.18 4.78 -22.77
CA TYR A 458 8.59 4.60 -23.14
C TYR A 458 9.53 4.73 -21.93
N GLU A 459 9.12 5.41 -20.84
CA GLU A 459 10.03 5.84 -19.78
C GLU A 459 9.44 5.93 -18.34
N SER A 460 8.17 5.57 -18.09
CA SER A 460 7.61 5.76 -16.73
C SER A 460 7.49 4.45 -15.93
N TRP A 461 8.23 4.42 -14.83
CA TRP A 461 8.22 3.37 -13.81
C TRP A 461 6.80 3.08 -13.28
N LYS A 462 6.50 1.78 -13.09
CA LYS A 462 5.32 1.21 -12.41
C LYS A 462 3.97 1.72 -12.92
N GLY A 463 3.44 1.07 -13.94
CA GLY A 463 2.02 1.18 -14.30
C GLY A 463 1.42 -0.20 -14.49
N VAL A 464 0.22 -0.40 -13.95
CA VAL A 464 -0.66 -1.48 -14.37
C VAL A 464 -1.73 -0.84 -15.23
N GLU A 465 -1.82 -1.24 -16.49
CA GLU A 465 -2.87 -0.75 -17.38
C GLU A 465 -4.06 -1.70 -17.35
N TYR A 466 -5.19 -1.24 -16.80
CA TYR A 466 -6.40 -2.07 -16.70
C TYR A 466 -7.20 -2.03 -17.99
N LEU A 467 -7.47 -3.22 -18.51
CA LEU A 467 -8.26 -3.46 -19.69
C LEU A 467 -9.58 -4.10 -19.34
N LYS A 468 -10.56 -3.88 -20.22
CA LYS A 468 -11.88 -4.50 -20.19
C LYS A 468 -12.20 -5.05 -21.56
N VAL A 469 -12.62 -6.30 -21.60
CA VAL A 469 -12.95 -7.05 -22.81
C VAL A 469 -14.37 -7.56 -22.65
N ASP A 470 -15.25 -7.16 -23.58
CA ASP A 470 -16.59 -7.76 -23.67
C ASP A 470 -16.46 -9.25 -24.05
N ILE A 471 -17.12 -10.10 -23.28
CA ILE A 471 -17.13 -11.56 -23.46
C ILE A 471 -18.55 -12.12 -23.60
N SER A 472 -19.54 -11.27 -23.91
CA SER A 472 -20.95 -11.68 -24.07
C SER A 472 -21.21 -12.78 -25.10
N GLY A 473 -20.31 -12.94 -26.09
CA GLY A 473 -20.39 -14.00 -27.11
C GLY A 473 -19.72 -15.33 -26.73
N PHE A 474 -19.12 -15.44 -25.54
CA PHE A 474 -18.42 -16.63 -25.10
C PHE A 474 -19.39 -17.64 -24.48
N LYS A 475 -19.16 -18.93 -24.70
CA LYS A 475 -19.94 -20.01 -24.08
C LYS A 475 -19.41 -20.32 -22.68
N ALA A 476 -20.18 -21.06 -21.89
CA ALA A 476 -19.69 -21.61 -20.62
C ALA A 476 -18.44 -22.47 -20.85
N GLY A 477 -17.46 -22.34 -19.95
CA GLY A 477 -16.18 -23.04 -20.04
C GLY A 477 -15.03 -22.31 -19.36
N THR A 478 -13.87 -22.95 -19.37
CA THR A 478 -12.62 -22.40 -18.85
C THR A 478 -11.78 -21.85 -19.99
N TYR A 479 -11.30 -20.62 -19.82
CA TYR A 479 -10.55 -19.89 -20.83
C TYR A 479 -9.19 -19.45 -20.28
N LYS A 480 -8.21 -19.36 -21.16
CA LYS A 480 -6.96 -18.64 -20.91
C LYS A 480 -6.93 -17.36 -21.73
N VAL A 481 -6.34 -16.31 -21.17
CA VAL A 481 -6.13 -15.01 -21.82
C VAL A 481 -4.65 -14.66 -21.76
N TYR A 482 -4.08 -14.16 -22.86
CA TYR A 482 -2.70 -13.66 -22.92
C TYR A 482 -2.56 -12.60 -24.01
N LEU A 483 -1.43 -11.91 -24.03
CA LEU A 483 -1.09 -10.94 -25.07
C LEU A 483 0.08 -11.43 -25.91
N ILE A 484 0.08 -11.02 -27.17
CA ILE A 484 1.21 -11.12 -28.08
C ILE A 484 1.47 -9.79 -28.75
N GLY A 485 2.72 -9.54 -29.13
CA GLY A 485 3.07 -8.35 -29.88
C GLY A 485 4.50 -8.41 -30.40
N LYS A 486 4.96 -7.27 -30.92
CA LYS A 486 6.36 -7.06 -31.28
C LYS A 486 6.97 -5.89 -30.54
N ALA A 487 8.28 -5.92 -30.40
CA ALA A 487 9.07 -4.94 -29.68
C ALA A 487 10.43 -4.74 -30.37
N GLY A 488 11.17 -3.70 -29.95
CA GLY A 488 12.42 -3.27 -30.57
C GLY A 488 12.23 -1.99 -31.38
N GLU A 489 13.34 -1.35 -31.76
CA GLU A 489 13.29 -0.07 -32.49
C GLU A 489 12.52 -0.19 -33.82
N ASN A 490 12.57 -1.36 -34.45
CA ASN A 490 11.92 -1.68 -35.73
C ASN A 490 10.80 -2.73 -35.58
N SER A 491 10.32 -2.99 -34.36
CA SER A 491 9.29 -4.00 -34.06
C SER A 491 9.65 -5.40 -34.58
N GLU A 492 10.90 -5.78 -34.41
CA GLU A 492 11.50 -7.00 -34.92
C GLU A 492 11.34 -8.21 -33.98
N GLY A 493 11.22 -7.99 -32.67
CA GLY A 493 11.21 -9.05 -31.67
C GLY A 493 9.80 -9.42 -31.24
N PHE A 494 9.42 -10.67 -31.45
CA PHE A 494 8.16 -11.22 -30.94
C PHE A 494 8.21 -11.35 -29.41
N TRP A 495 7.08 -11.06 -28.76
CA TRP A 495 6.88 -11.36 -27.36
C TRP A 495 5.46 -11.87 -27.09
N LYS A 496 5.34 -12.66 -26.04
CA LYS A 496 4.11 -13.20 -25.48
C LYS A 496 4.10 -12.99 -23.97
N SER A 497 2.97 -12.51 -23.42
CA SER A 497 2.78 -12.38 -21.97
C SER A 497 2.55 -13.74 -21.30
N GLU A 498 2.69 -13.79 -19.98
CA GLU A 498 2.05 -14.85 -19.20
C GLU A 498 0.55 -14.86 -19.44
N TYR A 499 -0.05 -16.04 -19.31
CA TYR A 499 -1.49 -16.19 -19.45
C TYR A 499 -2.17 -16.11 -18.09
N GLY A 500 -3.35 -15.51 -18.07
CA GLY A 500 -4.32 -15.65 -16.98
C GLY A 500 -5.40 -16.65 -17.36
N THR A 501 -6.19 -17.06 -16.37
CA THR A 501 -7.32 -17.98 -16.57
C THR A 501 -8.60 -17.39 -15.99
N PHE A 502 -9.74 -17.73 -16.60
CA PHE A 502 -11.06 -17.40 -16.07
C PHE A 502 -12.09 -18.46 -16.46
N GLN A 503 -13.19 -18.50 -15.72
CA GLN A 503 -14.29 -19.44 -15.94
C GLN A 503 -15.59 -18.69 -16.20
N LEU A 504 -16.36 -19.17 -17.17
CA LEU A 504 -17.73 -18.77 -17.44
C LEU A 504 -18.65 -19.93 -17.10
N ASN A 505 -19.66 -19.65 -16.29
CA ASN A 505 -20.66 -20.61 -15.84
C ASN A 505 -21.94 -20.51 -16.65
#